data_AF-A0AAN5Y1W8-F1
#
_entry.id   AF-A0AAN5Y1W8-F1
#
_cell.length_a   1.000
_cell.length_b   1.000
_cell.length_c   1.000
_cell.angle_alpha   90.00
_cell.angle_beta   90.00
_cell.angle_gamma   90.00
#
_symmetry.space_group_name_H-M   'P 1'
#
loop_
_entity.id
_entity.type
_entity.pdbx_description
1 polymer ?
#
loop_
_entity_poly.entity_id
_entity_poly.type
_entity_poly.pdbx_seq_one_letter_code
_entity_poly.pdbx_strand_id
1 'polypeptide(L)'
;MNKRILSVFALSAAFLTVCAQQDKGGISPEMLNQIKQSYQGTTTDKAIRNAIGNNDIRKLALNQDNLKGMDTHFSIKVDSKGITDQKSSGRCWLFTGLNVMRAKAIARYGLGSFEFSQNYNFFWDQLEKANLFLQGVIDTREKPMDDKMVEWLFRNPLSDGGTFTGVADIVSKYGLVPKEVMPETNSSENTSRMAGLIAEKLREYGLQLRDRAAKGAKQPELEKDKTEMLGTVYRMLVLNLGVPPTEFTWTRKDEKGNPVETAQYTPMSFLEKYGDKNLLDNYVMLMNDPSREYYKCYEIDFDRHRYDGRNWTYVNLPADEIKEMAIASLKDSTMMYFSCDVGKFLNSERGLLDVNNYDYASLMGTTFGMDKKQRVQTFASGSSHAMTLMAVDVKDNKPVKWMVENSWGATNGYQGHLIMTDEWFDEYMFRLVVEKKFATPKVLEILKQKPIRLPAWDPMFAPEQ
;
A
#
# COMPACT_ATOMS: atom_id res chain seq x y z
N MET A 1 65.67 19.99 -49.13
CA MET A 1 64.89 19.08 -49.99
C MET A 1 65.00 17.66 -49.43
N ASN A 2 63.86 17.06 -49.05
CA ASN A 2 63.49 15.62 -49.05
C ASN A 2 64.46 14.55 -48.50
N LYS A 3 64.07 13.44 -47.88
CA LYS A 3 62.88 12.88 -47.19
C LYS A 3 63.30 11.46 -46.74
N ARG A 4 62.49 10.82 -45.86
CA ARG A 4 62.40 9.38 -45.47
C ARG A 4 63.23 8.94 -44.24
N ILE A 5 62.66 8.69 -43.06
CA ILE A 5 61.65 7.69 -42.55
C ILE A 5 62.26 6.32 -42.24
N LEU A 6 62.26 5.95 -40.95
CA LEU A 6 61.97 4.63 -40.33
C LEU A 6 62.32 4.75 -38.81
N SER A 7 61.38 5.03 -37.91
CA SER A 7 60.43 4.11 -37.26
C SER A 7 61.08 3.00 -36.41
N VAL A 8 61.21 3.23 -35.09
CA VAL A 8 61.04 2.16 -34.07
C VAL A 8 60.30 2.77 -32.87
N PHE A 9 59.06 2.31 -32.70
CA PHE A 9 58.25 2.48 -31.51
C PHE A 9 58.82 1.62 -30.37
N ALA A 10 59.04 2.22 -29.20
CA ALA A 10 59.13 1.50 -27.93
C ALA A 10 58.07 2.08 -26.99
N LEU A 11 56.83 1.60 -27.14
CA LEU A 11 55.78 1.76 -26.15
C LEU A 11 56.07 0.75 -25.02
N SER A 12 56.54 1.23 -23.87
CA SER A 12 56.60 0.42 -22.65
C SER A 12 55.38 0.72 -21.81
N ALA A 13 54.62 -0.34 -21.53
CA ALA A 13 53.36 -0.36 -20.80
C ALA A 13 53.46 0.27 -19.40
N ALA A 14 52.42 1.00 -19.00
CA ALA A 14 52.12 1.22 -17.58
C ALA A 14 50.63 1.60 -17.38
N PHE A 15 49.89 0.64 -16.83
CA PHE A 15 48.64 0.77 -16.07
C PHE A 15 47.34 1.11 -16.82
N LEU A 16 46.80 0.10 -17.51
CA LEU A 16 45.36 -0.15 -17.44
C LEU A 16 45.11 -0.88 -16.12
N THR A 17 44.60 -0.19 -15.10
CA THR A 17 43.93 -0.83 -13.97
C THR A 17 42.66 -1.48 -14.48
N VAL A 18 42.79 -2.70 -15.01
CA VAL A 18 41.67 -3.63 -15.10
C VAL A 18 41.30 -3.94 -13.66
N CYS A 19 40.15 -3.46 -13.20
CA CYS A 19 39.55 -3.99 -11.98
C CYS A 19 39.49 -5.50 -12.15
N ALA A 20 40.32 -6.23 -11.41
CA ALA A 20 40.25 -7.67 -11.35
C ALA A 20 38.90 -8.03 -10.71
N GLN A 21 37.88 -8.30 -11.53
CA GLN A 21 36.81 -9.19 -11.12
C GLN A 21 37.51 -10.46 -10.65
N GLN A 22 37.34 -10.80 -9.37
CA GLN A 22 37.86 -12.07 -8.88
C GLN A 22 37.08 -13.18 -9.59
N ASP A 23 37.76 -14.00 -10.38
CA ASP A 23 37.13 -15.15 -11.08
C ASP A 23 36.49 -16.16 -10.11
N LYS A 24 36.85 -16.10 -8.81
CA LYS A 24 36.30 -16.94 -7.76
C LYS A 24 34.82 -16.59 -7.51
N GLY A 25 33.95 -17.53 -7.86
CA GLY A 25 32.49 -17.42 -7.66
C GLY A 25 31.69 -17.17 -8.94
N GLY A 26 32.35 -16.94 -10.09
CA GLY A 26 31.69 -16.86 -11.39
C GLY A 26 31.32 -18.24 -11.97
N ILE A 27 30.46 -18.25 -13.00
CA ILE A 27 30.16 -19.48 -13.76
C ILE A 27 31.36 -19.81 -14.66
N SER A 28 32.13 -20.83 -14.29
CA SER A 28 33.24 -21.32 -15.11
C SER A 28 32.73 -22.06 -16.36
N PRO A 29 33.54 -22.23 -17.42
CA PRO A 29 33.19 -23.04 -18.58
C PRO A 29 32.80 -24.48 -18.21
N GLU A 30 33.49 -25.09 -17.24
CA GLU A 30 33.21 -26.44 -16.73
C GLU A 30 31.86 -26.47 -16.03
N MET A 31 31.60 -25.50 -15.15
CA MET A 31 30.30 -25.36 -14.47
C MET A 31 29.16 -25.15 -15.47
N LEU A 32 29.35 -24.29 -16.49
CA LEU A 32 28.34 -24.06 -17.52
C LEU A 32 28.03 -25.33 -18.30
N ASN A 33 29.04 -26.14 -18.61
CA ASN A 33 28.83 -27.42 -19.28
C ASN A 33 28.05 -28.40 -18.39
N GLN A 34 28.32 -28.44 -17.09
CA GLN A 34 27.53 -29.22 -16.12
C GLN A 34 26.08 -28.72 -16.05
N ILE A 35 25.86 -27.40 -15.98
CA ILE A 35 24.51 -26.80 -15.98
C ILE A 35 23.75 -27.19 -17.24
N LYS A 36 24.37 -27.08 -18.43
CA LYS A 36 23.73 -27.46 -19.70
C LYS A 36 23.33 -28.93 -19.74
N GLN A 37 24.10 -29.83 -19.13
CA GLN A 37 23.78 -31.25 -19.04
C GLN A 37 22.53 -31.53 -18.18
N SER A 38 22.12 -30.60 -17.30
CA SER A 38 20.86 -30.76 -16.54
C SER A 38 19.62 -30.67 -17.43
N TYR A 39 19.69 -29.93 -18.55
CA TYR A 39 18.61 -29.84 -19.53
C TYR A 39 18.76 -30.97 -20.57
N GLN A 40 17.92 -31.99 -20.45
CA GLN A 40 17.96 -33.16 -21.33
C GLN A 40 17.40 -32.88 -22.74
N GLY A 41 16.58 -31.83 -22.89
CA GLY A 41 15.99 -31.46 -24.19
C GLY A 41 15.08 -32.55 -24.74
N THR A 42 14.39 -33.26 -23.85
CA THR A 42 13.43 -34.32 -24.19
C THR A 42 12.30 -33.78 -25.07
N THR A 43 11.49 -34.68 -25.64
CA THR A 43 10.27 -34.29 -26.37
C THR A 43 9.32 -33.48 -25.49
N THR A 44 9.20 -33.85 -24.20
CA THR A 44 8.44 -33.10 -23.19
C THR A 44 9.03 -31.72 -22.95
N ASP A 45 10.35 -31.59 -22.74
CA ASP A 45 11.00 -30.29 -22.53
C ASP A 45 10.80 -29.35 -23.73
N LYS A 46 10.94 -29.88 -24.95
CA LYS A 46 10.71 -29.12 -26.18
C LYS A 46 9.26 -28.64 -26.28
N ALA A 47 8.29 -29.49 -25.94
CA ALA A 47 6.88 -29.14 -25.95
C ALA A 47 6.57 -28.04 -24.92
N ILE A 48 7.02 -28.19 -23.67
CA ILE A 48 6.84 -27.20 -22.60
C ILE A 48 7.51 -25.88 -22.98
N ARG A 49 8.75 -25.91 -23.47
CA ARG A 49 9.47 -24.72 -23.93
C ARG A 49 8.72 -23.98 -25.04
N ASN A 50 8.19 -24.70 -26.03
CA ASN A 50 7.40 -24.10 -27.10
C ASN A 50 6.08 -23.50 -26.57
N ALA A 51 5.42 -24.18 -25.63
CA ALA A 51 4.20 -23.66 -25.00
C ALA A 51 4.47 -22.38 -24.22
N ILE A 52 5.44 -22.40 -23.29
CA ILE A 52 5.84 -21.23 -22.48
C ILE A 52 6.34 -20.09 -23.38
N GLY A 53 7.15 -20.38 -24.41
CA GLY A 53 7.70 -19.36 -25.29
C GLY A 53 6.69 -18.61 -26.17
N ASN A 54 5.47 -19.14 -26.32
CA ASN A 54 4.41 -18.54 -27.15
C ASN A 54 3.18 -18.06 -26.37
N ASN A 55 3.13 -18.23 -25.04
CA ASN A 55 1.94 -17.95 -24.24
C ASN A 55 2.27 -17.22 -22.92
N ASP A 56 1.27 -16.59 -22.29
CA ASP A 56 1.37 -16.13 -20.89
C ASP A 56 1.49 -17.36 -19.97
N ILE A 57 2.60 -17.44 -19.24
CA ILE A 57 2.88 -18.53 -18.30
C ILE A 57 1.75 -18.73 -17.27
N ARG A 58 1.05 -17.67 -16.85
CA ARG A 58 -0.05 -17.77 -15.89
C ARG A 58 -1.23 -18.56 -16.44
N LYS A 59 -1.47 -18.47 -17.76
CA LYS A 59 -2.51 -19.26 -18.44
C LYS A 59 -2.15 -20.74 -18.51
N LEU A 60 -0.85 -21.05 -18.64
CA LEU A 60 -0.35 -22.43 -18.65
C LEU A 60 -0.32 -23.05 -17.26
N ALA A 61 -0.04 -22.24 -16.23
CA ALA A 61 0.00 -22.69 -14.84
C ALA A 61 -1.38 -22.70 -14.17
N LEU A 62 -2.44 -22.19 -14.81
CA LEU A 62 -3.78 -22.15 -14.21
C LEU A 62 -4.24 -23.56 -13.83
N ASN A 63 -4.46 -23.77 -12.53
CA ASN A 63 -4.83 -25.08 -12.00
C ASN A 63 -6.28 -25.42 -12.33
N GLN A 64 -6.47 -26.38 -13.23
CA GLN A 64 -7.79 -26.82 -13.69
C GLN A 64 -8.61 -27.47 -12.57
N ASP A 65 -7.97 -28.17 -11.64
CA ASP A 65 -8.67 -28.78 -10.50
C ASP A 65 -9.29 -27.72 -9.57
N ASN A 66 -8.74 -26.50 -9.59
CA ASN A 66 -9.26 -25.36 -8.84
C ASN A 66 -10.35 -24.56 -9.59
N LEU A 67 -10.65 -24.89 -10.86
CA LEU A 67 -11.70 -24.23 -11.64
C LEU A 67 -13.12 -24.73 -11.35
N LYS A 68 -13.27 -25.61 -10.34
CA LYS A 68 -14.58 -25.98 -9.80
C LYS A 68 -15.33 -24.72 -9.34
N GLY A 69 -16.66 -24.77 -9.38
CA GLY A 69 -17.53 -23.63 -9.11
C GLY A 69 -17.12 -22.82 -7.88
N MET A 70 -17.13 -21.50 -7.99
CA MET A 70 -16.82 -20.61 -6.88
C MET A 70 -18.05 -20.47 -5.99
N ASP A 71 -17.98 -20.99 -4.78
CA ASP A 71 -19.04 -20.79 -3.78
C ASP A 71 -19.01 -19.32 -3.30
N THR A 72 -20.08 -18.59 -3.59
CA THR A 72 -20.23 -17.16 -3.27
C THR A 72 -21.14 -16.90 -2.07
N HIS A 73 -21.62 -17.95 -1.40
CA HIS A 73 -22.40 -17.84 -0.17
C HIS A 73 -21.50 -17.47 1.03
N PHE A 74 -22.00 -16.65 1.95
CA PHE A 74 -21.30 -16.31 3.19
C PHE A 74 -22.29 -16.33 4.36
N SER A 75 -21.95 -17.05 5.42
CA SER A 75 -22.75 -17.08 6.66
C SER A 75 -22.89 -15.71 7.35
N ILE A 76 -21.89 -14.83 7.23
CA ILE A 76 -21.87 -13.50 7.83
C ILE A 76 -21.38 -12.51 6.77
N LYS A 77 -22.18 -11.48 6.47
CA LYS A 77 -21.86 -10.44 5.50
C LYS A 77 -22.41 -9.09 5.94
N VAL A 78 -21.56 -8.06 5.93
CA VAL A 78 -21.94 -6.68 6.24
C VAL A 78 -22.71 -6.08 5.06
N ASP A 79 -23.79 -5.34 5.34
CA ASP A 79 -24.52 -4.57 4.34
C ASP A 79 -23.73 -3.30 3.96
N SER A 80 -23.43 -3.16 2.66
CA SER A 80 -22.76 -2.01 2.06
C SER A 80 -23.21 -1.87 0.62
N LYS A 81 -23.16 -0.64 0.09
CA LYS A 81 -23.73 -0.30 -1.22
C LYS A 81 -22.75 0.53 -2.04
N GLY A 82 -22.76 0.27 -3.35
CA GLY A 82 -21.84 0.86 -4.32
C GLY A 82 -20.45 0.21 -4.25
N ILE A 83 -19.71 0.30 -5.35
CA ILE A 83 -18.31 -0.15 -5.44
C ILE A 83 -17.46 1.02 -5.92
N THR A 84 -16.35 1.24 -5.24
CA THR A 84 -15.43 2.33 -5.55
C THR A 84 -14.36 1.90 -6.57
N ASP A 85 -13.75 2.86 -7.26
CA ASP A 85 -12.68 2.60 -8.23
C ASP A 85 -11.58 3.67 -8.10
N GLN A 86 -10.39 3.27 -7.69
CA GLN A 86 -9.23 4.15 -7.51
C GLN A 86 -8.52 4.46 -8.83
N LYS A 87 -8.86 3.75 -9.91
CA LYS A 87 -8.21 3.85 -11.23
C LYS A 87 -6.69 3.67 -11.12
N SER A 88 -5.93 4.44 -11.88
CA SER A 88 -4.46 4.36 -11.94
C SER A 88 -3.82 5.24 -10.87
N SER A 89 -4.11 4.94 -9.60
CA SER A 89 -3.55 5.64 -8.43
C SER A 89 -3.28 4.67 -7.29
N GLY A 90 -2.32 4.99 -6.41
CA GLY A 90 -1.94 4.18 -5.23
C GLY A 90 -2.83 4.42 -4.00
N ARG A 91 -4.10 4.81 -4.20
CA ARG A 91 -4.97 5.32 -3.12
C ARG A 91 -5.76 4.25 -2.38
N CYS A 92 -5.48 2.96 -2.57
CA CYS A 92 -6.25 1.84 -2.02
C CYS A 92 -6.49 1.93 -0.50
N TRP A 93 -5.48 2.39 0.25
CA TRP A 93 -5.55 2.63 1.69
C TRP A 93 -6.65 3.64 2.06
N LEU A 94 -6.74 4.73 1.30
CA LEU A 94 -7.69 5.81 1.54
C LEU A 94 -9.10 5.37 1.15
N PHE A 95 -9.24 4.72 -0.01
CA PHE A 95 -10.52 4.12 -0.44
C PHE A 95 -11.04 3.13 0.60
N THR A 96 -10.20 2.20 1.04
CA THR A 96 -10.55 1.23 2.07
C THR A 96 -10.96 1.89 3.39
N GLY A 97 -10.18 2.86 3.88
CA GLY A 97 -10.51 3.56 5.12
C GLY A 97 -11.84 4.32 5.04
N LEU A 98 -12.11 4.96 3.89
CA LEU A 98 -13.38 5.64 3.63
C LEU A 98 -14.53 4.65 3.42
N ASN A 99 -14.29 3.45 2.88
CA ASN A 99 -15.30 2.40 2.73
C ASN A 99 -15.77 1.85 4.07
N VAL A 100 -14.85 1.68 5.04
CA VAL A 100 -15.22 1.33 6.42
C VAL A 100 -16.18 2.37 7.03
N MET A 101 -15.88 3.66 6.84
CA MET A 101 -16.75 4.74 7.34
C MET A 101 -18.07 4.84 6.57
N ARG A 102 -18.05 4.69 5.24
CA ARG A 102 -19.25 4.87 4.41
C ARG A 102 -20.29 3.78 4.68
N ALA A 103 -19.86 2.55 4.95
CA ALA A 103 -20.77 1.46 5.32
C ALA A 103 -21.57 1.80 6.59
N LYS A 104 -20.91 2.35 7.62
CA LYS A 104 -21.59 2.83 8.83
C LYS A 104 -22.56 3.98 8.55
N ALA A 105 -22.18 4.92 7.69
CA ALA A 105 -23.05 6.02 7.30
C ALA A 105 -24.30 5.53 6.54
N ILE A 106 -24.11 4.59 5.60
CA ILE A 106 -25.19 3.94 4.85
C ILE A 106 -26.17 3.26 5.80
N ALA A 107 -25.66 2.41 6.70
CA ALA A 107 -26.48 1.69 7.66
C ALA A 107 -27.22 2.63 8.63
N ARG A 108 -26.53 3.64 9.17
CA ARG A 108 -27.10 4.58 10.16
C ARG A 108 -28.19 5.47 9.58
N TYR A 109 -28.05 5.89 8.32
CA TYR A 109 -28.92 6.89 7.72
C TYR A 109 -29.82 6.37 6.59
N GLY A 110 -29.79 5.06 6.32
CA GLY A 110 -30.60 4.44 5.27
C GLY A 110 -30.28 5.00 3.89
N LEU A 111 -28.99 5.24 3.61
CA LEU A 111 -28.56 5.79 2.33
C LEU A 111 -28.63 4.74 1.22
N GLY A 112 -28.75 5.20 -0.02
CA GLY A 112 -28.46 4.39 -1.20
C GLY A 112 -26.95 4.20 -1.40
N SER A 113 -26.50 4.18 -2.65
CA SER A 113 -25.06 4.27 -2.94
C SER A 113 -24.52 5.61 -2.46
N PHE A 114 -23.47 5.58 -1.63
CA PHE A 114 -22.83 6.76 -1.08
C PHE A 114 -21.30 6.59 -1.04
N GLU A 115 -20.60 7.68 -1.31
CA GLU A 115 -19.14 7.76 -1.23
C GLU A 115 -18.73 9.10 -0.59
N PHE A 116 -17.74 9.04 0.30
CA PHE A 116 -16.94 10.21 0.66
C PHE A 116 -15.96 10.52 -0.48
N SER A 117 -15.57 11.79 -0.62
CA SER A 117 -14.58 12.20 -1.62
C SER A 117 -13.18 11.70 -1.24
N GLN A 118 -12.67 10.73 -2.00
CA GLN A 118 -11.30 10.29 -1.89
C GLN A 118 -10.33 11.37 -2.37
N ASN A 119 -10.68 12.12 -3.44
CA ASN A 119 -9.91 13.28 -3.89
C ASN A 119 -9.71 14.35 -2.81
N TYR A 120 -10.73 14.65 -2.00
CA TYR A 120 -10.63 15.63 -0.91
C TYR A 120 -9.56 15.26 0.12
N ASN A 121 -9.61 14.04 0.64
CA ASN A 121 -8.63 13.60 1.63
C ASN A 121 -7.25 13.37 0.99
N PHE A 122 -7.20 12.94 -0.28
CA PHE A 122 -5.95 12.79 -1.01
C PHE A 122 -5.22 14.12 -1.22
N PHE A 123 -5.95 15.21 -1.50
CA PHE A 123 -5.36 16.56 -1.57
C PHE A 123 -4.55 16.88 -0.31
N TRP A 124 -5.18 16.72 0.86
CA TRP A 124 -4.56 17.05 2.15
C TRP A 124 -3.43 16.10 2.51
N ASP A 125 -3.57 14.82 2.18
CA ASP A 125 -2.51 13.82 2.31
C ASP A 125 -1.23 14.23 1.57
N GLN A 126 -1.35 14.61 0.29
CA GLN A 126 -0.20 15.00 -0.53
C GLN A 126 0.47 16.27 -0.02
N LEU A 127 -0.31 17.24 0.48
CA LEU A 127 0.24 18.46 1.08
C LEU A 127 0.97 18.18 2.41
N GLU A 128 0.40 17.33 3.26
CA GLU A 128 1.00 16.98 4.55
C GLU A 128 2.26 16.12 4.39
N LYS A 129 2.28 15.19 3.42
CA LYS A 129 3.48 14.42 3.07
C LYS A 129 4.59 15.31 2.51
N ALA A 130 4.24 16.30 1.68
CA ALA A 130 5.19 17.30 1.23
C ALA A 130 5.81 18.09 2.41
N ASN A 131 4.99 18.48 3.39
CA ASN A 131 5.47 19.13 4.61
C ASN A 131 6.34 18.20 5.47
N LEU A 132 5.94 16.93 5.63
CA LEU A 132 6.72 15.90 6.33
C LEU A 132 8.10 15.73 5.72
N PHE A 133 8.20 15.64 4.40
CA PHE A 133 9.47 15.57 3.69
C PHE A 133 10.33 16.82 3.95
N LEU A 134 9.80 18.02 3.71
CA LEU A 134 10.57 19.27 3.86
C LEU A 134 11.03 19.49 5.30
N GLN A 135 10.18 19.16 6.28
CA GLN A 135 10.56 19.22 7.68
C GLN A 135 11.63 18.18 8.02
N GLY A 136 11.49 16.93 7.54
CA GLY A 136 12.52 15.90 7.72
C GLY A 136 13.87 16.31 7.14
N VAL A 137 13.89 17.03 6.02
CA VAL A 137 15.11 17.62 5.45
C VAL A 137 15.70 18.70 6.36
N ILE A 138 14.87 19.57 6.93
CA ILE A 138 15.32 20.58 7.90
C ILE A 138 15.90 19.92 9.15
N ASP A 139 15.27 18.88 9.67
CA ASP A 139 15.72 18.18 10.88
C ASP A 139 17.04 17.44 10.67
N THR A 140 17.31 17.00 9.44
CA THR A 140 18.51 16.26 9.04
C THR A 140 19.54 17.11 8.30
N ARG A 141 19.37 18.44 8.29
CA ARG A 141 20.19 19.38 7.50
C ARG A 141 21.69 19.30 7.78
N GLU A 142 22.08 18.93 9.00
CA GLU A 142 23.48 18.83 9.45
C GLU A 142 24.13 17.47 9.12
N LYS A 143 23.34 16.49 8.70
CA LYS A 143 23.82 15.15 8.33
C LYS A 143 24.32 15.12 6.88
N PRO A 144 25.27 14.24 6.52
CA PRO A 144 25.72 14.10 5.14
C PRO A 144 24.65 13.49 4.23
N MET A 145 24.80 13.62 2.90
CA MET A 145 23.82 13.11 1.92
C MET A 145 23.71 11.58 1.89
N ASP A 146 24.74 10.86 2.33
CA ASP A 146 24.79 9.40 2.41
C ASP A 146 24.34 8.86 3.79
N ASP A 147 23.88 9.73 4.70
CA ASP A 147 23.16 9.28 5.89
C ASP A 147 21.86 8.56 5.45
N LYS A 148 21.60 7.39 6.03
CA LYS A 148 20.47 6.55 5.64
C LYS A 148 19.11 7.24 5.70
N MET A 149 18.90 8.15 6.66
CA MET A 149 17.65 8.90 6.75
C MET A 149 17.56 9.94 5.64
N VAL A 150 18.66 10.65 5.36
CA VAL A 150 18.72 11.62 4.25
C VAL A 150 18.49 10.90 2.92
N GLU A 151 19.18 9.79 2.68
CA GLU A 151 18.98 8.96 1.49
C GLU A 151 17.52 8.50 1.37
N TRP A 152 16.93 8.00 2.46
CA TRP A 152 15.54 7.55 2.49
C TRP A 152 14.54 8.67 2.16
N LEU A 153 14.72 9.87 2.73
CA LEU A 153 13.87 11.03 2.45
C LEU A 153 13.92 11.40 0.96
N PHE A 154 15.11 11.48 0.35
CA PHE A 154 15.25 11.84 -1.06
C PHE A 154 14.81 10.74 -2.04
N ARG A 155 14.82 9.47 -1.60
CA ARG A 155 14.19 8.36 -2.33
C ARG A 155 12.67 8.42 -2.27
N ASN A 156 12.09 8.89 -1.16
CA ASN A 156 10.66 8.88 -0.88
C ASN A 156 10.10 10.28 -0.58
N PRO A 157 10.24 11.28 -1.47
CA PRO A 157 9.77 12.65 -1.20
C PRO A 157 8.24 12.76 -1.17
N LEU A 158 7.55 11.88 -1.90
CA LEU A 158 6.10 11.83 -2.00
C LEU A 158 5.67 10.45 -2.51
N SER A 159 4.54 9.94 -2.03
CA SER A 159 3.88 8.74 -2.54
C SER A 159 2.36 8.86 -2.41
N ASP A 160 1.62 8.09 -3.20
CA ASP A 160 0.18 7.99 -3.08
C ASP A 160 -0.23 7.19 -1.85
N GLY A 161 0.39 6.03 -1.62
CA GLY A 161 -0.10 5.09 -0.64
C GLY A 161 0.21 5.43 0.80
N GLY A 162 -0.21 4.53 1.67
CA GLY A 162 -0.11 4.72 3.10
C GLY A 162 -0.93 3.72 3.89
N THR A 163 -1.26 4.10 5.11
CA THR A 163 -1.85 3.20 6.11
C THR A 163 -3.13 3.77 6.71
N PHE A 164 -3.87 2.97 7.47
CA PHE A 164 -5.05 3.48 8.18
C PHE A 164 -4.71 4.62 9.15
N THR A 165 -3.49 4.66 9.69
CA THR A 165 -3.00 5.78 10.50
C THR A 165 -3.08 7.10 9.74
N GLY A 166 -2.73 7.08 8.45
CA GLY A 166 -2.91 8.22 7.56
C GLY A 166 -4.37 8.63 7.39
N VAL A 167 -5.28 7.66 7.29
CA VAL A 167 -6.71 7.95 7.14
C VAL A 167 -7.19 8.66 8.40
N ALA A 168 -6.87 8.12 9.56
CA ALA A 168 -7.23 8.70 10.84
C ALA A 168 -6.64 10.11 11.01
N ASP A 169 -5.38 10.31 10.64
CA ASP A 169 -4.69 11.59 10.72
C ASP A 169 -5.33 12.68 9.84
N ILE A 170 -5.52 12.37 8.56
CA ILE A 170 -6.05 13.33 7.58
C ILE A 170 -7.52 13.63 7.87
N VAL A 171 -8.34 12.60 8.10
CA VAL A 171 -9.77 12.78 8.36
C VAL A 171 -10.00 13.53 9.66
N SER A 172 -9.24 13.24 10.73
CA SER A 172 -9.43 13.93 12.01
C SER A 172 -9.04 15.41 11.96
N LYS A 173 -8.13 15.80 11.04
CA LYS A 173 -7.66 17.19 10.89
C LYS A 173 -8.50 18.00 9.89
N TYR A 174 -8.90 17.38 8.79
CA TYR A 174 -9.52 18.08 7.65
C TYR A 174 -10.99 17.71 7.43
N GLY A 175 -11.50 16.66 8.08
CA GLY A 175 -12.89 16.23 7.95
C GLY A 175 -13.15 15.41 6.69
N LEU A 176 -14.42 15.36 6.31
CA LEU A 176 -14.93 14.59 5.18
C LEU A 176 -15.89 15.44 4.35
N VAL A 177 -15.97 15.15 3.06
CA VAL A 177 -17.02 15.71 2.19
C VAL A 177 -17.62 14.58 1.34
N PRO A 178 -18.88 14.69 0.88
CA PRO A 178 -19.43 13.80 -0.13
C PRO A 178 -18.61 13.84 -1.42
N LYS A 179 -18.54 12.73 -2.16
CA LYS A 179 -17.87 12.67 -3.46
C LYS A 179 -18.39 13.70 -4.47
N GLU A 180 -19.69 14.00 -4.44
CA GLU A 180 -20.29 15.01 -5.32
C GLU A 180 -19.87 16.46 -5.01
N VAL A 181 -19.34 16.72 -3.81
CA VAL A 181 -18.88 18.05 -3.37
C VAL A 181 -17.43 18.32 -3.82
N MET A 182 -16.59 17.29 -3.89
CA MET A 182 -15.27 17.35 -4.52
C MET A 182 -15.06 16.09 -5.36
N PRO A 183 -15.46 16.11 -6.65
CA PRO A 183 -15.36 14.94 -7.51
C PRO A 183 -13.90 14.60 -7.85
N GLU A 184 -13.71 13.42 -8.43
CA GLU A 184 -12.43 13.03 -9.02
C GLU A 184 -12.07 13.91 -10.23
N THR A 185 -10.77 14.04 -10.49
CA THR A 185 -10.20 14.71 -11.66
C THR A 185 -9.39 13.71 -12.48
N ASN A 186 -8.89 14.14 -13.65
CA ASN A 186 -7.96 13.31 -14.42
C ASN A 186 -6.71 12.92 -13.59
N SER A 187 -6.17 13.86 -12.81
CA SER A 187 -4.96 13.61 -12.01
C SER A 187 -5.24 12.78 -10.78
N SER A 188 -6.43 12.82 -10.17
CA SER A 188 -6.75 11.94 -9.05
C SER A 188 -6.93 10.49 -9.51
N GLU A 189 -7.48 10.26 -10.70
CA GLU A 189 -7.61 8.93 -11.31
C GLU A 189 -6.33 8.44 -12.03
N ASN A 190 -5.33 9.31 -12.23
CA ASN A 190 -4.04 8.99 -12.83
C ASN A 190 -2.92 9.88 -12.27
N THR A 191 -2.42 9.52 -11.09
CA THR A 191 -1.58 10.38 -10.24
C THR A 191 -0.13 10.50 -10.70
N SER A 192 0.36 9.54 -11.48
CA SER A 192 1.80 9.37 -11.81
C SER A 192 2.49 10.65 -12.27
N ARG A 193 1.86 11.45 -13.14
CA ARG A 193 2.43 12.70 -13.66
C ARG A 193 2.45 13.81 -12.62
N MET A 194 1.37 13.99 -11.89
CA MET A 194 1.28 14.99 -10.82
C MET A 194 2.29 14.67 -9.71
N ALA A 195 2.26 13.44 -9.20
CA ALA A 195 3.15 12.99 -8.14
C ALA A 195 4.63 13.12 -8.54
N GLY A 196 4.97 12.76 -9.78
CA GLY A 196 6.33 12.92 -10.31
C GLY A 196 6.83 14.37 -10.33
N LEU A 197 5.98 15.32 -10.77
CA LEU A 197 6.33 16.74 -10.79
C LEU A 197 6.47 17.33 -9.38
N ILE A 198 5.58 16.96 -8.46
CA ILE A 198 5.67 17.42 -7.06
C ILE A 198 6.91 16.82 -6.39
N ALA A 199 7.16 15.51 -6.56
CA ALA A 199 8.35 14.84 -6.03
C ALA A 199 9.65 15.48 -6.53
N GLU A 200 9.74 15.81 -7.82
CA GLU A 200 10.89 16.52 -8.38
C GLU A 200 11.09 17.89 -7.71
N LYS A 201 9.99 18.65 -7.57
CA LYS A 201 10.05 19.96 -6.93
C LYS A 201 10.42 19.89 -5.44
N LEU A 202 9.95 18.86 -4.74
CA LEU A 202 10.34 18.59 -3.36
C LEU A 202 11.83 18.28 -3.25
N ARG A 203 12.40 17.45 -4.13
CA ARG A 203 13.85 17.19 -4.13
C ARG A 203 14.64 18.48 -4.37
N GLU A 204 14.22 19.32 -5.31
CA GLU A 204 14.82 20.63 -5.56
C GLU A 204 14.81 21.50 -4.29
N TYR A 205 13.65 21.60 -3.63
CA TYR A 205 13.50 22.35 -2.37
C TYR A 205 14.29 21.75 -1.21
N GLY A 206 14.38 20.44 -1.11
CA GLY A 206 15.19 19.77 -0.12
C GLY A 206 16.68 20.13 -0.26
N LEU A 207 17.20 20.20 -1.48
CA LEU A 207 18.56 20.66 -1.74
C LEU A 207 18.76 22.13 -1.40
N GLN A 208 17.79 22.99 -1.74
CA GLN A 208 17.84 24.43 -1.41
C GLN A 208 17.86 24.68 0.10
N LEU A 209 17.00 23.99 0.87
CA LEU A 209 16.96 24.11 2.33
C LEU A 209 18.30 23.70 2.97
N ARG A 210 18.90 22.61 2.47
CA ARG A 210 20.21 22.13 2.95
C ARG A 210 21.35 23.09 2.60
N ASP A 211 21.37 23.63 1.38
CA ASP A 211 22.35 24.64 0.98
C ASP A 211 22.23 25.93 1.80
N ARG A 212 21.00 26.41 2.05
CA ARG A 212 20.78 27.56 2.93
C ARG A 212 21.22 27.30 4.36
N ALA A 213 20.92 26.12 4.90
CA ALA A 213 21.41 25.71 6.21
C ALA A 213 22.95 25.69 6.27
N ALA A 214 23.61 25.15 5.24
CA ALA A 214 25.07 25.14 5.14
C ALA A 214 25.68 26.56 5.03
N LYS A 215 24.94 27.51 4.45
CA LYS A 215 25.29 28.95 4.41
C LYS A 215 24.96 29.71 5.70
N GLY A 216 24.47 29.02 6.74
CA GLY A 216 24.26 29.57 8.07
C GLY A 216 22.83 30.02 8.39
N ALA A 217 21.86 29.81 7.48
CA ALA A 217 20.46 30.12 7.73
C ALA A 217 19.96 29.37 8.97
N LYS A 218 19.27 30.09 9.86
CA LYS A 218 18.74 29.52 11.11
C LYS A 218 17.35 28.91 10.88
N GLN A 219 16.92 28.09 11.84
CA GLN A 219 15.66 27.38 11.75
C GLN A 219 14.44 28.26 11.41
N PRO A 220 14.25 29.46 11.99
CA PRO A 220 13.12 30.33 11.60
C PRO A 220 13.14 30.76 10.13
N GLU A 221 14.32 30.94 9.54
CA GLU A 221 14.44 31.29 8.11
C GLU A 221 14.09 30.10 7.23
N LEU A 222 14.54 28.89 7.59
CA LEU A 222 14.21 27.65 6.88
C LEU A 222 12.71 27.32 6.98
N GLU A 223 12.07 27.58 8.12
CA GLU A 223 10.63 27.41 8.31
C GLU A 223 9.81 28.39 7.47
N LYS A 224 10.29 29.63 7.33
CA LYS A 224 9.70 30.61 6.41
C LYS A 224 9.79 30.12 4.97
N ASP A 225 10.96 29.69 4.52
CA ASP A 225 11.14 29.14 3.17
C ASP A 225 10.24 27.94 2.92
N LYS A 226 10.17 27.00 3.89
CA LYS A 226 9.29 25.84 3.81
C LYS A 226 7.83 26.25 3.58
N THR A 227 7.37 27.31 4.24
CA THR A 227 6.00 27.82 4.07
C THR A 227 5.76 28.33 2.64
N GLU A 228 6.71 29.10 2.08
CA GLU A 228 6.65 29.57 0.69
C GLU A 228 6.69 28.41 -0.32
N MET A 229 7.54 27.41 -0.07
CA MET A 229 7.66 26.18 -0.85
C MET A 229 6.35 25.38 -0.83
N LEU A 230 5.73 25.21 0.33
CA LEU A 230 4.43 24.55 0.47
C LEU A 230 3.31 25.33 -0.23
N GLY A 231 3.39 26.67 -0.31
CA GLY A 231 2.49 27.47 -1.13
C GLY A 231 2.56 27.11 -2.62
N THR A 232 3.75 26.80 -3.12
CA THR A 232 3.94 26.31 -4.49
C THR A 232 3.36 24.91 -4.66
N VAL A 233 3.61 23.99 -3.71
CA VAL A 233 3.02 22.64 -3.72
C VAL A 233 1.49 22.70 -3.69
N TYR A 234 0.91 23.52 -2.81
CA TYR A 234 -0.54 23.73 -2.74
C TYR A 234 -1.10 24.19 -4.09
N ARG A 235 -0.45 25.14 -4.76
CA ARG A 235 -0.85 25.58 -6.10
C ARG A 235 -0.81 24.42 -7.11
N MET A 236 0.23 23.58 -7.08
CA MET A 236 0.31 22.40 -7.95
C MET A 236 -0.84 21.41 -7.69
N LEU A 237 -1.17 21.16 -6.42
CA LEU A 237 -2.31 20.32 -6.04
C LEU A 237 -3.63 20.91 -6.50
N VAL A 238 -3.88 22.20 -6.29
CA VAL A 238 -5.11 22.88 -6.75
C VAL A 238 -5.31 22.76 -8.25
N LEU A 239 -4.24 22.94 -9.04
CA LEU A 239 -4.30 22.82 -10.51
C LEU A 239 -4.65 21.41 -10.99
N ASN A 240 -4.39 20.38 -10.17
CA ASN A 240 -4.60 18.98 -10.55
C ASN A 240 -5.86 18.36 -9.92
N LEU A 241 -6.17 18.73 -8.68
CA LEU A 241 -7.18 18.08 -7.84
C LEU A 241 -8.38 18.99 -7.54
N GLY A 242 -8.28 20.29 -7.83
CA GLY A 242 -9.28 21.29 -7.49
C GLY A 242 -9.04 21.96 -6.14
N VAL A 243 -9.81 23.01 -5.85
CA VAL A 243 -9.74 23.73 -4.57
C VAL A 243 -10.57 22.96 -3.54
N PRO A 244 -10.00 22.55 -2.38
CA PRO A 244 -10.77 21.89 -1.34
C PRO A 244 -11.88 22.80 -0.79
N PRO A 245 -13.14 22.36 -0.75
CA PRO A 245 -14.25 23.12 -0.20
C PRO A 245 -14.10 23.32 1.31
N THR A 246 -14.44 24.52 1.78
CA THR A 246 -14.46 24.89 3.20
C THR A 246 -15.89 24.88 3.77
N GLU A 247 -16.88 25.08 2.90
CA GLU A 247 -18.31 24.96 3.19
C GLU A 247 -19.05 24.42 1.96
N PHE A 248 -20.16 23.73 2.18
CA PHE A 248 -21.00 23.18 1.11
C PHE A 248 -22.42 22.90 1.60
N THR A 249 -23.39 22.99 0.70
CA THR A 249 -24.77 22.54 0.95
C THR A 249 -24.92 21.14 0.39
N TRP A 250 -25.41 20.21 1.22
CA TRP A 250 -25.63 18.82 0.80
C TRP A 250 -27.05 18.37 1.11
N THR A 251 -27.65 17.66 0.16
CA THR A 251 -28.97 17.05 0.33
C THR A 251 -28.82 15.55 0.49
N ARG A 252 -29.01 15.06 1.72
CA ARG A 252 -29.06 13.63 1.99
C ARG A 252 -30.28 13.03 1.31
N LYS A 253 -30.07 11.94 0.58
CA LYS A 253 -31.13 11.14 -0.05
C LYS A 253 -31.30 9.81 0.66
N ASP A 254 -32.52 9.29 0.67
CA ASP A 254 -32.81 7.94 1.12
C ASP A 254 -32.33 6.90 0.09
N GLU A 255 -32.50 5.62 0.40
CA GLU A 255 -32.17 4.50 -0.50
C GLU A 255 -32.85 4.58 -1.88
N LYS A 256 -34.03 5.21 -1.97
CA LYS A 256 -34.79 5.37 -3.22
C LYS A 256 -34.39 6.62 -3.99
N GLY A 257 -33.47 7.43 -3.45
CA GLY A 257 -33.01 8.68 -4.05
C GLY A 257 -33.88 9.90 -3.74
N ASN A 258 -34.88 9.78 -2.85
CA ASN A 258 -35.71 10.91 -2.44
C ASN A 258 -34.93 11.82 -1.50
N PRO A 259 -35.02 13.16 -1.64
CA PRO A 259 -34.39 14.08 -0.70
C PRO A 259 -35.02 13.95 0.69
N VAL A 260 -34.18 13.85 1.73
CA VAL A 260 -34.60 13.72 3.12
C VAL A 260 -34.26 14.97 3.93
N GLU A 261 -33.06 15.51 3.75
CA GLU A 261 -32.56 16.66 4.50
C GLU A 261 -31.53 17.43 3.68
N THR A 262 -31.72 18.74 3.57
CA THR A 262 -30.72 19.66 3.01
C THR A 262 -30.15 20.52 4.14
N ALA A 263 -28.83 20.54 4.27
CA ALA A 263 -28.15 21.37 5.26
C ALA A 263 -26.81 21.88 4.73
N GLN A 264 -26.34 22.97 5.32
CA GLN A 264 -25.00 23.50 5.09
C GLN A 264 -24.01 22.83 6.06
N TYR A 265 -22.85 22.45 5.54
CA TYR A 265 -21.80 21.76 6.28
C TYR A 265 -20.45 22.44 6.05
N THR A 266 -19.58 22.31 7.03
CA THR A 266 -18.14 22.32 6.82
C THR A 266 -17.65 20.86 6.76
N PRO A 267 -16.45 20.59 6.22
CA PRO A 267 -15.91 19.23 6.23
C PRO A 267 -15.88 18.58 7.63
N MET A 268 -15.62 19.37 8.67
CA MET A 268 -15.59 18.88 10.05
C MET A 268 -16.99 18.61 10.62
N SER A 269 -17.98 19.46 10.35
CA SER A 269 -19.35 19.19 10.80
C SER A 269 -19.97 18.01 10.04
N PHE A 270 -19.53 17.77 8.80
CA PHE A 270 -19.91 16.59 8.04
C PHE A 270 -19.30 15.32 8.61
N LEU A 271 -18.00 15.33 8.97
CA LEU A 271 -17.36 14.23 9.70
C LEU A 271 -18.09 13.92 11.01
N GLU A 272 -18.46 14.96 11.78
CA GLU A 272 -19.18 14.79 13.04
C GLU A 272 -20.52 14.08 12.88
N LYS A 273 -21.25 14.38 11.79
CA LYS A 273 -22.54 13.77 11.52
C LYS A 273 -22.40 12.37 10.88
N TYR A 274 -21.58 12.22 9.86
CA TYR A 274 -21.57 11.03 8.99
C TYR A 274 -20.39 10.07 9.20
N GLY A 275 -19.34 10.47 9.91
CA GLY A 275 -18.15 9.64 10.14
C GLY A 275 -17.91 9.31 11.61
N ASP A 276 -16.63 9.22 11.97
CA ASP A 276 -16.14 8.89 13.31
C ASP A 276 -15.10 9.93 13.75
N LYS A 277 -15.39 10.72 14.79
CA LYS A 277 -14.44 11.70 15.33
C LYS A 277 -13.33 11.07 16.18
N ASN A 278 -13.47 9.80 16.52
CA ASN A 278 -12.54 9.08 17.39
C ASN A 278 -11.61 8.15 16.59
N LEU A 279 -11.41 8.39 15.29
CA LEU A 279 -10.56 7.56 14.42
C LEU A 279 -9.15 7.34 14.98
N LEU A 280 -8.57 8.35 15.62
CA LEU A 280 -7.24 8.23 16.20
C LEU A 280 -7.18 7.23 17.37
N ASP A 281 -8.24 7.15 18.17
CA ASP A 281 -8.21 6.46 19.45
C ASP A 281 -9.09 5.22 19.52
N ASN A 282 -10.01 5.02 18.57
CA ASN A 282 -10.96 3.92 18.60
C ASN A 282 -10.47 2.67 17.87
N TYR A 283 -9.36 2.73 17.13
CA TYR A 283 -8.90 1.63 16.28
C TYR A 283 -7.56 1.07 16.74
N VAL A 284 -7.35 -0.22 16.45
CA VAL A 284 -6.10 -0.94 16.68
C VAL A 284 -5.67 -1.57 15.38
N MET A 285 -4.40 -1.36 15.00
CA MET A 285 -3.82 -2.10 13.89
C MET A 285 -3.18 -3.38 14.40
N LEU A 286 -3.63 -4.49 13.85
CA LEU A 286 -3.12 -5.84 14.06
C LEU A 286 -2.31 -6.23 12.84
N MET A 287 -1.21 -6.92 13.05
CA MET A 287 -0.37 -7.43 11.98
C MET A 287 -0.01 -8.89 12.21
N ASN A 288 0.08 -9.67 11.14
CA ASN A 288 0.73 -10.98 11.17
C ASN A 288 2.08 -10.90 10.46
N ASP A 289 3.13 -10.69 11.23
CA ASP A 289 4.52 -10.72 10.79
C ASP A 289 5.29 -11.84 11.51
N PRO A 290 5.42 -13.04 10.91
CA PRO A 290 6.19 -14.14 11.50
C PRO A 290 7.71 -13.90 11.49
N SER A 291 8.20 -12.82 10.87
CA SER A 291 9.62 -12.44 10.94
C SER A 291 10.00 -11.73 12.24
N ARG A 292 9.01 -11.33 13.05
CA ARG A 292 9.16 -10.67 14.35
C ARG A 292 8.49 -11.47 15.48
N GLU A 293 8.82 -11.11 16.71
CA GLU A 293 8.20 -11.71 17.89
C GLU A 293 6.72 -11.34 17.94
N TYR A 294 5.86 -12.32 18.21
CA TYR A 294 4.45 -12.06 18.47
C TYR A 294 4.24 -11.44 19.84
N TYR A 295 3.07 -10.84 20.03
CA TYR A 295 2.64 -10.19 21.28
C TYR A 295 3.51 -9.01 21.69
N LYS A 296 4.06 -8.30 20.69
CA LYS A 296 4.76 -7.05 20.84
C LYS A 296 4.06 -5.94 20.06
N CYS A 297 4.25 -4.72 20.54
CA CYS A 297 3.86 -3.51 19.83
C CYS A 297 5.08 -2.97 19.07
N TYR A 298 4.93 -2.67 17.79
CA TYR A 298 5.97 -2.09 16.94
C TYR A 298 5.52 -0.75 16.39
N GLU A 299 6.47 0.13 16.13
CA GLU A 299 6.26 1.45 15.51
C GLU A 299 7.29 1.65 14.40
N ILE A 300 6.85 1.97 13.18
CA ILE A 300 7.76 2.26 12.05
C ILE A 300 8.05 3.76 12.00
N ASP A 301 9.31 4.12 12.15
CA ASP A 301 9.73 5.51 12.16
C ASP A 301 9.41 6.23 10.84
N PHE A 302 8.95 7.48 10.90
CA PHE A 302 8.56 8.30 9.75
C PHE A 302 7.45 7.73 8.85
N ASP A 303 6.89 6.55 9.13
CA ASP A 303 5.69 6.04 8.47
C ASP A 303 4.46 6.72 9.06
N ARG A 304 4.23 7.95 8.62
CA ARG A 304 3.13 8.83 9.01
C ARG A 304 2.82 9.77 7.86
N HIS A 305 1.65 10.39 7.90
CA HIS A 305 1.17 11.20 6.79
C HIS A 305 1.34 12.70 7.04
N ARG A 306 1.38 13.12 8.31
CA ARG A 306 1.66 14.49 8.77
C ARG A 306 2.84 14.48 9.73
N TYR A 307 3.57 15.60 9.76
CA TYR A 307 4.75 15.72 10.61
C TYR A 307 4.44 15.60 12.12
N ASP A 308 3.31 16.14 12.55
CA ASP A 308 2.78 16.06 13.91
C ASP A 308 1.85 14.85 14.14
N GLY A 309 1.85 13.89 13.20
CA GLY A 309 1.02 12.69 13.25
C GLY A 309 1.59 11.52 14.03
N ARG A 310 0.78 10.46 14.08
CA ARG A 310 1.19 9.18 14.66
C ARG A 310 1.94 8.38 13.60
N ASN A 311 3.06 7.80 14.00
CA ASN A 311 3.68 6.75 13.20
C ASN A 311 2.75 5.54 13.15
N TRP A 312 2.92 4.75 12.11
CA TRP A 312 2.31 3.44 12.04
C TRP A 312 2.77 2.59 13.23
N THR A 313 1.81 2.34 14.12
CA THR A 313 1.96 1.46 15.29
C THR A 313 1.05 0.25 15.14
N TYR A 314 1.55 -0.96 15.42
CA TYR A 314 0.76 -2.20 15.33
C TYR A 314 1.11 -3.21 16.41
N VAL A 315 0.15 -4.09 16.73
CA VAL A 315 0.35 -5.27 17.57
C VAL A 315 0.56 -6.48 16.66
N ASN A 316 1.70 -7.17 16.82
CA ASN A 316 2.01 -8.37 16.03
C ASN A 316 1.40 -9.61 16.68
N LEU A 317 0.63 -10.42 15.93
CA LEU A 317 -0.10 -11.58 16.43
C LEU A 317 -0.09 -12.74 15.43
N PRO A 318 -0.31 -14.00 15.89
CA PRO A 318 -0.70 -15.10 15.02
C PRO A 318 -2.00 -14.78 14.25
N ALA A 319 -2.11 -15.28 13.01
CA ALA A 319 -3.26 -15.03 12.15
C ALA A 319 -4.58 -15.51 12.79
N ASP A 320 -4.57 -16.65 13.49
CA ASP A 320 -5.77 -17.18 14.15
C ASP A 320 -6.38 -16.22 15.18
N GLU A 321 -5.56 -15.58 16.03
CA GLU A 321 -6.06 -14.58 16.99
C GLU A 321 -6.61 -13.33 16.27
N ILE A 322 -6.06 -12.97 15.10
CA ILE A 322 -6.57 -11.88 14.26
C ILE A 322 -7.93 -12.26 13.65
N LYS A 323 -8.08 -13.49 13.16
CA LYS A 323 -9.33 -14.01 12.57
C LYS A 323 -10.47 -13.98 13.60
N GLU A 324 -10.22 -14.30 14.87
CA GLU A 324 -11.23 -14.21 15.92
C GLU A 324 -11.81 -12.80 16.07
N MET A 325 -10.95 -11.78 16.13
CA MET A 325 -11.37 -10.38 16.20
C MET A 325 -12.08 -9.92 14.92
N ALA A 326 -11.65 -10.42 13.76
CA ALA A 326 -12.32 -10.17 12.50
C ALA A 326 -13.76 -10.72 12.49
N ILE A 327 -13.94 -11.97 12.91
CA ILE A 327 -15.26 -12.61 13.00
C ILE A 327 -16.16 -11.84 13.98
N ALA A 328 -15.63 -11.41 15.13
CA ALA A 328 -16.39 -10.61 16.09
C ALA A 328 -16.88 -9.28 15.47
N SER A 329 -16.03 -8.58 14.73
CA SER A 329 -16.40 -7.34 14.03
C SER A 329 -17.46 -7.56 12.96
N LEU A 330 -17.32 -8.63 12.16
CA LEU A 330 -18.28 -8.94 11.10
C LEU A 330 -19.65 -9.36 11.65
N LYS A 331 -19.70 -10.05 12.80
CA LYS A 331 -20.95 -10.38 13.50
C LYS A 331 -21.70 -9.13 14.00
N ASP A 332 -20.97 -8.06 14.31
CA ASP A 332 -21.52 -6.74 14.66
C ASP A 332 -21.79 -5.87 13.40
N SER A 333 -21.79 -6.48 12.20
CA SER A 333 -21.99 -5.77 10.93
C SER A 333 -21.00 -4.62 10.70
N THR A 334 -19.76 -4.77 11.16
CA THR A 334 -18.71 -3.74 11.03
C THR A 334 -17.60 -4.21 10.08
N MET A 335 -17.49 -3.53 8.93
CA MET A 335 -16.39 -3.68 7.97
C MET A 335 -15.05 -3.25 8.57
N MET A 336 -13.95 -3.83 8.05
CA MET A 336 -12.60 -3.54 8.54
C MET A 336 -11.64 -3.21 7.40
N TYR A 337 -10.65 -2.36 7.70
CA TYR A 337 -9.51 -2.17 6.81
C TYR A 337 -8.66 -3.43 6.88
N PHE A 338 -8.36 -4.01 5.73
CA PHE A 338 -7.55 -5.20 5.56
C PHE A 338 -6.46 -4.95 4.53
N SER A 339 -5.31 -5.60 4.67
CA SER A 339 -4.27 -5.55 3.64
C SER A 339 -3.51 -6.85 3.54
N CYS A 340 -3.00 -7.08 2.34
CA CYS A 340 -2.40 -8.34 1.95
C CYS A 340 -1.41 -8.15 0.79
N ASP A 341 -0.77 -9.23 0.39
CA ASP A 341 -0.05 -9.29 -0.89
C ASP A 341 -1.00 -9.75 -2.01
N VAL A 342 -1.83 -8.84 -2.52
CA VAL A 342 -2.96 -9.18 -3.42
C VAL A 342 -2.51 -9.83 -4.73
N GLY A 343 -1.29 -9.56 -5.18
CA GLY A 343 -0.77 -10.11 -6.44
C GLY A 343 -0.43 -11.60 -6.38
N LYS A 344 -0.36 -12.20 -5.18
CA LYS A 344 -0.01 -13.61 -5.01
C LYS A 344 -1.24 -14.47 -5.21
N PHE A 345 -1.16 -15.34 -6.21
CA PHE A 345 -2.19 -16.33 -6.50
C PHE A 345 -3.61 -15.75 -6.69
N LEU A 346 -3.72 -14.53 -7.22
CA LEU A 346 -4.99 -13.94 -7.63
C LEU A 346 -5.39 -14.44 -9.01
N ASN A 347 -6.55 -15.08 -9.10
CA ASN A 347 -7.28 -15.19 -10.35
C ASN A 347 -8.21 -13.98 -10.50
N SER A 348 -7.76 -12.97 -11.25
CA SER A 348 -8.44 -11.68 -11.38
C SER A 348 -9.79 -11.76 -12.10
N GLU A 349 -9.96 -12.70 -13.02
CA GLU A 349 -11.21 -12.91 -13.76
C GLU A 349 -12.30 -13.44 -12.83
N ARG A 350 -11.97 -14.41 -11.97
CA ARG A 350 -12.91 -14.96 -10.98
C ARG A 350 -13.06 -14.08 -9.75
N GLY A 351 -12.06 -13.24 -9.45
CA GLY A 351 -11.95 -12.54 -8.18
C GLY A 351 -11.65 -13.50 -7.02
N LEU A 352 -10.84 -14.53 -7.28
CA LEU A 352 -10.52 -15.58 -6.30
C LEU A 352 -9.04 -15.50 -5.90
N LEU A 353 -8.78 -15.46 -4.59
CA LEU A 353 -7.47 -15.51 -3.96
C LEU A 353 -7.32 -16.88 -3.28
N ASP A 354 -6.53 -17.76 -3.89
CA ASP A 354 -6.36 -19.14 -3.46
C ASP A 354 -4.96 -19.61 -3.83
N VAL A 355 -4.21 -20.15 -2.87
CA VAL A 355 -2.84 -20.66 -3.07
C VAL A 355 -2.77 -21.73 -4.17
N ASN A 356 -3.89 -22.38 -4.46
CA ASN A 356 -4.01 -23.43 -5.47
C ASN A 356 -4.40 -22.91 -6.86
N ASN A 357 -4.52 -21.59 -7.09
CA ASN A 357 -4.88 -21.05 -8.40
C ASN A 357 -3.86 -21.34 -9.51
N TYR A 358 -2.57 -21.46 -9.17
CA TYR A 358 -1.52 -21.65 -10.16
C TYR A 358 -0.52 -22.73 -9.73
N ASP A 359 -0.32 -23.74 -10.56
CA ASP A 359 0.65 -24.82 -10.38
C ASP A 359 1.95 -24.56 -11.16
N TYR A 360 2.69 -23.53 -10.73
CA TYR A 360 4.00 -23.22 -11.31
C TYR A 360 5.04 -24.30 -11.03
N ALA A 361 4.90 -25.02 -9.91
CA ALA A 361 5.82 -26.07 -9.49
C ALA A 361 5.85 -27.21 -10.51
N SER A 362 4.68 -27.76 -10.87
CA SER A 362 4.59 -28.80 -11.90
C SER A 362 5.02 -28.30 -13.26
N LEU A 363 4.63 -27.07 -13.65
CA LEU A 363 5.01 -26.50 -14.95
C LEU A 363 6.54 -26.34 -15.10
N MET A 364 7.23 -25.98 -14.01
CA MET A 364 8.68 -25.77 -13.99
C MET A 364 9.49 -27.02 -13.63
N GLY A 365 8.83 -28.10 -13.20
CA GLY A 365 9.51 -29.30 -12.71
C GLY A 365 10.35 -29.05 -11.45
N THR A 366 9.90 -28.15 -10.57
CA THR A 366 10.61 -27.77 -9.33
C THR A 366 9.63 -27.41 -8.20
N THR A 367 10.15 -26.96 -7.06
CA THR A 367 9.33 -26.50 -5.92
C THR A 367 9.65 -25.05 -5.54
N PHE A 368 8.66 -24.36 -4.97
CA PHE A 368 8.78 -22.98 -4.46
C PHE A 368 8.35 -22.93 -2.99
N GLY A 369 9.14 -23.56 -2.11
CA GLY A 369 8.73 -23.90 -0.74
C GLY A 369 9.06 -22.88 0.36
N MET A 370 9.16 -21.58 0.06
CA MET A 370 9.40 -20.58 1.12
C MET A 370 8.16 -20.40 2.00
N ASP A 371 8.33 -20.48 3.32
CA ASP A 371 7.29 -20.10 4.27
C ASP A 371 7.07 -18.57 4.31
N LYS A 372 6.02 -18.11 4.97
CA LYS A 372 5.69 -16.68 5.05
C LYS A 372 6.81 -15.83 5.64
N LYS A 373 7.51 -16.31 6.66
CA LYS A 373 8.64 -15.62 7.29
C LYS A 373 9.78 -15.43 6.30
N GLN A 374 10.15 -16.49 5.60
CA GLN A 374 11.21 -16.47 4.59
C GLN A 374 10.83 -15.55 3.44
N ARG A 375 9.58 -15.56 2.98
CA ARG A 375 9.10 -14.64 1.93
C ARG A 375 9.22 -13.17 2.34
N VAL A 376 8.91 -12.83 3.60
CA VAL A 376 9.10 -11.47 4.13
C VAL A 376 10.59 -11.10 4.21
N GLN A 377 11.40 -11.98 4.81
CA GLN A 377 12.85 -11.73 5.00
C GLN A 377 13.64 -11.64 3.69
N THR A 378 13.14 -12.25 2.62
CA THR A 378 13.75 -12.27 1.28
C THR A 378 13.09 -11.30 0.29
N PHE A 379 12.18 -10.44 0.75
CA PHE A 379 11.46 -9.47 -0.08
C PHE A 379 10.57 -10.10 -1.17
N ALA A 380 10.26 -11.39 -1.07
CA ALA A 380 9.41 -12.10 -2.02
C ALA A 380 7.91 -11.84 -1.80
N SER A 381 7.54 -11.38 -0.60
CA SER A 381 6.16 -10.97 -0.25
C SER A 381 6.17 -9.88 0.81
N GLY A 382 5.19 -8.99 0.74
CA GLY A 382 4.95 -7.90 1.69
C GLY A 382 3.57 -7.30 1.44
N SER A 383 3.09 -6.44 2.35
CA SER A 383 1.79 -5.78 2.18
C SER A 383 1.82 -4.87 0.95
N SER A 384 1.03 -5.17 -0.09
CA SER A 384 1.02 -4.43 -1.36
C SER A 384 -0.29 -3.70 -1.64
N HIS A 385 -1.41 -4.13 -1.05
CA HIS A 385 -2.72 -3.55 -1.33
C HIS A 385 -3.65 -3.59 -0.12
N ALA A 386 -4.51 -2.58 0.02
CA ALA A 386 -5.53 -2.49 1.05
C ALA A 386 -6.93 -2.64 0.46
N MET A 387 -7.79 -3.39 1.15
CA MET A 387 -9.18 -3.67 0.78
C MET A 387 -10.07 -3.75 2.03
N THR A 388 -11.39 -3.77 1.85
CA THR A 388 -12.32 -3.72 2.99
C THR A 388 -12.89 -5.09 3.31
N LEU A 389 -12.48 -5.71 4.42
CA LEU A 389 -13.00 -7.01 4.85
C LEU A 389 -14.47 -6.88 5.28
N MET A 390 -15.34 -7.66 4.66
CA MET A 390 -16.79 -7.47 4.74
C MET A 390 -17.63 -8.74 4.92
N ALA A 391 -17.05 -9.92 4.71
CA ALA A 391 -17.77 -11.17 4.93
C ALA A 391 -16.84 -12.30 5.36
N VAL A 392 -17.41 -13.25 6.07
CA VAL A 392 -16.77 -14.52 6.44
C VAL A 392 -17.80 -15.64 6.34
N ASP A 393 -17.38 -16.76 5.79
CA ASP A 393 -18.14 -18.00 5.84
C ASP A 393 -17.56 -18.89 6.94
N VAL A 394 -18.40 -19.29 7.89
CA VAL A 394 -18.02 -20.07 9.06
C VAL A 394 -18.72 -21.42 9.01
N LYS A 395 -17.94 -22.51 9.02
CA LYS A 395 -18.41 -23.89 9.08
C LYS A 395 -17.78 -24.56 10.29
N ASP A 396 -18.59 -25.24 11.11
CA ASP A 396 -18.14 -25.91 12.33
C ASP A 396 -17.30 -24.99 13.25
N ASN A 397 -17.75 -23.73 13.40
CA ASN A 397 -17.07 -22.66 14.14
C ASN A 397 -15.68 -22.25 13.61
N LYS A 398 -15.31 -22.63 12.38
CA LYS A 398 -14.07 -22.24 11.73
C LYS A 398 -14.33 -21.42 10.48
N PRO A 399 -13.57 -20.34 10.23
CA PRO A 399 -13.63 -19.65 8.96
C PRO A 399 -13.14 -20.57 7.84
N VAL A 400 -13.83 -20.55 6.69
CA VAL A 400 -13.42 -21.32 5.50
C VAL A 400 -13.08 -20.45 4.30
N LYS A 401 -13.63 -19.23 4.26
CA LYS A 401 -13.33 -18.20 3.26
C LYS A 401 -13.79 -16.83 3.74
N TRP A 402 -13.21 -15.80 3.12
CA TRP A 402 -13.45 -14.40 3.43
C TRP A 402 -13.76 -13.61 2.16
N MET A 403 -14.46 -12.48 2.30
CA MET A 403 -14.72 -11.56 1.21
C MET A 403 -14.25 -10.16 1.56
N VAL A 404 -13.55 -9.54 0.62
CA VAL A 404 -13.20 -8.12 0.67
C VAL A 404 -13.90 -7.35 -0.44
N GLU A 405 -14.39 -6.16 -0.12
CA GLU A 405 -14.72 -5.13 -1.09
C GLU A 405 -13.42 -4.50 -1.61
N ASN A 406 -13.22 -4.52 -2.92
CA ASN A 406 -12.05 -3.92 -3.56
C ASN A 406 -12.39 -2.53 -4.12
N SER A 407 -11.36 -1.76 -4.46
CA SER A 407 -11.47 -0.41 -5.02
C SER A 407 -11.03 -0.36 -6.48
N TRP A 408 -11.39 -1.37 -7.28
CA TRP A 408 -11.11 -1.43 -8.73
C TRP A 408 -12.39 -1.40 -9.59
N GLY A 409 -13.52 -0.98 -9.03
CA GLY A 409 -14.79 -0.90 -9.75
C GLY A 409 -15.54 -2.23 -9.84
N ALA A 410 -16.86 -2.13 -10.08
CA ALA A 410 -17.80 -3.25 -10.00
C ALA A 410 -17.61 -4.34 -11.07
N THR A 411 -16.88 -4.05 -12.14
CA THR A 411 -16.64 -5.00 -13.25
C THR A 411 -15.43 -5.89 -13.03
N ASN A 412 -14.67 -5.68 -11.95
CA ASN A 412 -13.46 -6.44 -11.64
C ASN A 412 -13.72 -7.49 -10.56
N GLY A 413 -13.09 -8.66 -10.70
CA GLY A 413 -13.29 -9.79 -9.80
C GLY A 413 -14.76 -10.23 -9.72
N TYR A 414 -15.23 -10.56 -8.52
CA TYR A 414 -16.62 -10.91 -8.28
C TYR A 414 -17.44 -9.66 -7.94
N GLN A 415 -17.96 -8.98 -8.96
CA GLN A 415 -18.79 -7.77 -8.79
C GLN A 415 -18.11 -6.68 -7.95
N GLY A 416 -16.80 -6.46 -8.16
CA GLY A 416 -15.99 -5.52 -7.37
C GLY A 416 -15.41 -6.09 -6.07
N HIS A 417 -15.62 -7.38 -5.80
CA HIS A 417 -15.13 -8.07 -4.61
C HIS A 417 -14.07 -9.11 -4.97
N LEU A 418 -13.25 -9.45 -3.97
CA LEU A 418 -12.41 -10.65 -4.01
C LEU A 418 -12.83 -11.60 -2.90
N ILE A 419 -12.84 -12.89 -3.23
CA ILE A 419 -13.07 -13.99 -2.30
C ILE A 419 -11.73 -14.67 -2.05
N MET A 420 -11.37 -14.87 -0.79
CA MET A 420 -10.13 -15.54 -0.41
C MET A 420 -10.41 -16.80 0.40
N THR A 421 -9.66 -17.87 0.15
CA THR A 421 -9.68 -19.03 1.03
C THR A 421 -9.05 -18.69 2.37
N ASP A 422 -9.41 -19.43 3.43
CA ASP A 422 -8.80 -19.23 4.75
C ASP A 422 -7.28 -19.51 4.73
N GLU A 423 -6.84 -20.48 3.94
CA GLU A 423 -5.42 -20.77 3.71
C GLU A 423 -4.68 -19.62 3.02
N TRP A 424 -5.29 -18.99 2.00
CA TRP A 424 -4.71 -17.81 1.37
C TRP A 424 -4.61 -16.64 2.34
N PHE A 425 -5.61 -16.47 3.20
CA PHE A 425 -5.59 -15.48 4.28
C PHE A 425 -4.34 -15.70 5.15
N ASP A 426 -4.09 -16.92 5.63
CA ASP A 426 -2.92 -17.22 6.46
C ASP A 426 -1.59 -16.86 5.79
N GLU A 427 -1.45 -17.20 4.51
CA GLU A 427 -0.18 -17.04 3.78
C GLU A 427 0.11 -15.59 3.37
N TYR A 428 -0.92 -14.79 3.07
CA TYR A 428 -0.76 -13.50 2.40
C TYR A 428 -1.48 -12.31 3.06
N MET A 429 -2.23 -12.50 4.15
CA MET A 429 -2.71 -11.39 4.97
C MET A 429 -1.53 -10.71 5.70
N PHE A 430 -1.55 -9.39 5.83
CA PHE A 430 -0.55 -8.67 6.63
C PHE A 430 -1.18 -7.85 7.72
N ARG A 431 -2.20 -7.04 7.43
CA ARG A 431 -2.75 -6.10 8.42
C ARG A 431 -4.28 -6.17 8.47
N LEU A 432 -4.81 -6.00 9.66
CA LEU A 432 -6.22 -5.80 9.93
C LEU A 432 -6.37 -4.64 10.92
N VAL A 433 -7.30 -3.73 10.67
CA VAL A 433 -7.64 -2.66 11.62
C VAL A 433 -9.02 -2.93 12.18
N VAL A 434 -9.09 -3.05 13.51
CA VAL A 434 -10.31 -3.36 14.23
C VAL A 434 -10.65 -2.24 15.21
N GLU A 435 -11.94 -2.06 15.50
CA GLU A 435 -12.33 -1.21 16.63
C GLU A 435 -11.84 -1.83 17.95
N LYS A 436 -11.41 -0.99 18.89
CA LYS A 436 -10.93 -1.40 20.22
C LYS A 436 -11.94 -2.26 20.97
N LYS A 437 -13.24 -2.10 20.72
CA LYS A 437 -14.30 -2.91 21.35
C LYS A 437 -14.23 -4.40 20.98
N PHE A 438 -13.59 -4.74 19.86
CA PHE A 438 -13.36 -6.13 19.43
C PHE A 438 -11.96 -6.64 19.79
N ALA A 439 -11.05 -5.76 20.20
CA ALA A 439 -9.71 -6.15 20.61
C ALA A 439 -9.77 -6.96 21.92
N THR A 440 -9.01 -8.05 21.99
CA THR A 440 -8.94 -8.85 23.22
C THR A 440 -8.26 -8.09 24.35
N PRO A 441 -8.52 -8.43 25.63
CA PRO A 441 -7.82 -7.80 26.77
C PRO A 441 -6.30 -7.86 26.64
N LYS A 442 -5.77 -8.97 26.12
CA LYS A 442 -4.34 -9.16 25.84
C LYS A 442 -3.79 -8.12 24.87
N VAL A 443 -4.49 -7.85 23.77
CA VAL A 443 -4.13 -6.81 22.80
C VAL A 443 -4.13 -5.42 23.44
N LEU A 444 -5.17 -5.12 24.24
CA LEU A 444 -5.27 -3.84 24.95
C LEU A 444 -4.14 -3.62 25.96
N GLU A 445 -3.68 -4.68 26.64
CA GLU A 445 -2.51 -4.59 27.51
C GLU A 445 -1.19 -4.40 26.73
N ILE A 446 -1.02 -5.06 25.58
CA ILE A 446 0.17 -4.86 24.73
C ILE A 446 0.26 -3.41 24.24
N LEU A 447 -0.86 -2.79 23.89
CA LEU A 447 -0.91 -1.39 23.43
C LEU A 447 -0.46 -0.36 24.49
N LYS A 448 -0.46 -0.71 25.78
CA LYS A 448 0.05 0.17 26.84
C LYS A 448 1.59 0.19 26.91
N GLN A 449 2.23 -0.79 26.28
CA GLN A 449 3.70 -0.89 26.27
C GLN A 449 4.30 0.13 25.31
N LYS A 450 5.52 0.58 25.60
CA LYS A 450 6.29 1.39 24.65
C LYS A 450 6.59 0.56 23.40
N PRO A 451 6.21 1.01 22.19
CA PRO A 451 6.48 0.26 20.97
C PRO A 451 7.98 0.06 20.71
N ILE A 452 8.32 -1.07 20.09
CA ILE A 452 9.64 -1.33 19.54
C ILE A 452 9.77 -0.55 18.23
N ARG A 453 10.70 0.40 18.19
CA ARG A 453 10.91 1.28 17.03
C ARG A 453 11.67 0.55 15.93
N LEU A 454 11.07 0.54 14.74
CA LEU A 454 11.64 0.05 13.48
C LEU A 454 12.11 1.24 12.64
N PRO A 455 13.12 1.08 11.77
CA PRO A 455 13.60 2.16 10.93
C PRO A 455 12.61 2.53 9.82
N ALA A 456 12.72 3.72 9.24
CA ALA A 456 11.86 4.17 8.14
C ALA A 456 11.96 3.31 6.86
N TRP A 457 13.07 2.59 6.68
CA TRP A 457 13.32 1.67 5.57
C TRP A 457 13.00 0.20 5.93
N ASP A 458 12.15 -0.04 6.93
CA ASP A 458 11.73 -1.39 7.28
C ASP A 458 11.05 -2.08 6.07
N PRO A 459 11.38 -3.35 5.76
CA PRO A 459 11.02 -3.99 4.50
C PRO A 459 9.55 -4.46 4.41
N MET A 460 8.66 -3.96 5.27
CA MET A 460 7.28 -4.42 5.38
C MET A 460 6.36 -4.05 4.21
N PHE A 461 6.86 -3.24 3.28
CA PHE A 461 6.15 -2.87 2.06
C PHE A 461 6.87 -3.34 0.82
N ALA A 462 6.08 -3.82 -0.13
CA ALA A 462 6.45 -3.83 -1.54
C ALA A 462 5.99 -2.50 -2.18
N PRO A 463 6.56 -2.09 -3.33
CA PRO A 463 5.99 -1.02 -4.13
C PRO A 463 4.50 -1.26 -4.39
N GLU A 464 3.69 -0.21 -4.29
CA GLU A 464 2.25 -0.25 -4.59
C GLU A 464 2.02 -0.70 -6.04
N GLN A 465 1.01 -1.55 -6.25
CA GLN A 465 0.64 -2.10 -7.57
C GLN A 465 -0.40 -1.26 -8.29
#